data_AF-A0A956CZY0-F1
#
_entry.id   AF-A0A956CZY0-F1
#
_cell.length_a   1.000
_cell.length_b   1.000
_cell.length_c   1.000
_cell.angle_alpha   90.00
_cell.angle_beta   90.00
_cell.angle_gamma   90.00
#
_symmetry.space_group_name_H-M   'P 1'
#
loop_
_entity.id
_entity.type
_entity.pdbx_description
1 polymer ?
#
loop_
_entity_poly.entity_id
_entity_poly.type
_entity_poly.pdbx_seq_one_letter_code
_entity_poly.pdbx_strand_id
1 'polypeptide(L)'
;MLRPAALLILTVLVPTAPAAAAAPDASGGASCETQIEGLELDAPSPRLRRYLEGLPEVVVEARVGHALYLAFPEPTATSRTAIEHAARPDRVLRGLVAGGDRARLREAALVDGYFFAERPALARALSSQVRLEALFDAPTIQRWRDGAQATLTRQPDGTYAEADGTRATLRLNDRVAIDAADLGPARHLDLEVVRQRTGALRTIPTALSADAAALDLVFPDGSRRAALVRLDRGATEVGCVGGDRATLRATLDDAARFAARQARITAAARALVRESPRFDEPVNEPEGVQEDGRLREAWLAAYGRGERTFTYRDHAYAVFDADGNPRPPQVCIDFVFDSWERSEGTWFRPAGEAPGRTGAVRFRGVPRRSIQQLLEHSATDATFERLDVASADRVPLQESRRFARAMTRLADDVRPGDALVIYGLRLQDMRNHYHAVLVLEVEPMTGVPMTVADNQGRPHLRTLTSAMRAAPLRSIAHRVRVDFDALEGAVAAR
;
A
#
# COMPACT_ATOMS: atom_id res chain seq x y z
N MET A 1 35.87 30.95 19.70
CA MET A 1 36.14 30.49 18.32
C MET A 1 35.28 29.25 18.06
N LEU A 2 34.08 29.45 17.53
CA LEU A 2 33.13 28.37 17.23
C LEU A 2 33.43 27.86 15.82
N ARG A 3 33.69 26.56 15.68
CA ARG A 3 33.88 25.89 14.38
C ARG A 3 32.56 25.93 13.60
N PRO A 4 32.57 26.18 12.28
CA PRO A 4 31.37 26.10 11.46
C PRO A 4 30.89 24.65 11.42
N ALA A 5 29.63 24.43 11.79
CA ALA A 5 28.97 23.14 11.63
C ALA A 5 28.81 22.86 10.13
N ALA A 6 29.35 21.74 9.66
CA ALA A 6 29.18 21.27 8.30
C ALA A 6 27.69 20.98 8.06
N LEU A 7 27.08 21.70 7.12
CA LEU A 7 25.71 21.54 6.68
C LEU A 7 25.60 20.17 5.96
N LEU A 8 25.08 19.16 6.65
CA LEU A 8 24.71 17.89 6.04
C LEU A 8 23.42 18.13 5.23
N ILE A 9 23.54 18.42 3.94
CA ILE A 9 22.39 18.40 3.03
C ILE A 9 21.97 16.93 2.93
N LEU A 10 20.90 16.57 3.64
CA LEU A 10 20.24 15.28 3.51
C LEU A 10 19.66 15.20 2.10
N THR A 11 20.48 14.80 1.13
CA THR A 11 20.00 14.47 -0.20
C THR A 11 19.20 13.20 0.00
N VAL A 12 17.88 13.33 0.04
CA VAL A 12 16.99 12.17 -0.02
C VAL A 12 17.29 11.53 -1.36
N LEU A 13 18.15 10.52 -1.37
CA LEU A 13 18.33 9.62 -2.48
C LEU A 13 16.97 8.97 -2.67
N VAL A 14 16.16 9.56 -3.55
CA VAL A 14 15.03 8.85 -4.13
C VAL A 14 15.67 7.62 -4.75
N PRO A 15 15.35 6.40 -4.29
CA PRO A 15 15.92 5.21 -4.89
C PRO A 15 15.68 5.34 -6.39
N THR A 16 16.76 5.35 -7.16
CA THR A 16 16.68 5.35 -8.62
C THR A 16 15.72 4.21 -8.95
N ALA A 17 14.60 4.55 -9.59
CA ALA A 17 13.67 3.55 -10.06
C ALA A 17 14.52 2.46 -10.75
N PRO A 18 14.32 1.17 -10.42
CA PRO A 18 15.12 0.11 -11.02
C PRO A 18 15.14 0.38 -12.52
N ALA A 19 16.35 0.45 -13.09
CA ALA A 19 16.55 0.81 -14.49
C ALA A 19 15.49 0.08 -15.30
N ALA A 20 14.63 0.84 -15.99
CA ALA A 20 13.48 0.28 -16.66
C ALA A 20 13.98 -0.91 -17.47
N ALA A 21 13.53 -2.10 -17.07
CA ALA A 21 13.88 -3.31 -17.76
C ALA A 21 13.65 -3.06 -19.25
N ALA A 22 14.60 -3.49 -20.09
CA ALA A 22 14.39 -3.47 -21.52
C ALA A 22 12.99 -4.03 -21.79
N ALA A 23 12.13 -3.22 -22.42
CA ALA A 23 10.76 -3.62 -22.70
C ALA A 23 10.81 -4.98 -23.40
N PRO A 24 9.90 -5.92 -23.08
CA PRO A 24 9.88 -7.23 -23.74
C PRO A 24 9.94 -7.00 -25.25
N ASP A 25 11.01 -7.53 -25.85
CA ASP A 25 11.44 -7.12 -27.18
C ASP A 25 10.38 -7.52 -28.19
N ALA A 26 9.87 -6.57 -28.98
CA ALA A 26 8.94 -6.84 -30.08
C ALA A 26 9.69 -7.43 -31.29
N SER A 27 10.64 -8.32 -31.03
CA SER A 27 11.55 -8.90 -32.02
C SER A 27 10.83 -9.99 -32.79
N GLY A 28 10.34 -9.70 -34.00
CA GLY A 28 10.15 -10.58 -35.17
C GLY A 28 9.55 -11.99 -35.04
N GLY A 29 9.18 -12.44 -33.86
CA GLY A 29 8.64 -13.77 -33.55
C GLY A 29 7.12 -13.79 -33.60
N ALA A 30 6.57 -14.97 -33.32
CA ALA A 30 5.13 -15.17 -33.21
C ALA A 30 4.49 -14.16 -32.25
N SER A 31 3.27 -13.70 -32.54
CA SER A 31 2.55 -12.77 -31.67
C SER A 31 2.34 -13.38 -30.28
N CYS A 32 2.05 -12.55 -29.28
CA CYS A 32 1.86 -13.06 -27.92
C CYS A 32 0.68 -14.04 -27.85
N GLU A 33 -0.37 -13.79 -28.61
CA GLU A 33 -1.52 -14.68 -28.77
C GLU A 33 -1.09 -16.03 -29.36
N THR A 34 -0.28 -16.05 -30.41
CA THR A 34 0.25 -17.30 -30.98
C THR A 34 1.17 -18.04 -30.00
N GLN A 35 1.95 -17.32 -29.18
CA GLN A 35 2.76 -17.95 -28.13
C GLN A 35 1.87 -18.58 -27.03
N ILE A 36 0.78 -17.91 -26.64
CA ILE A 36 -0.19 -18.42 -25.69
C ILE A 36 -0.92 -19.66 -26.26
N GLU A 37 -1.37 -19.59 -27.51
CA GLU A 37 -2.03 -20.70 -28.21
C GLU A 37 -1.11 -21.91 -28.41
N GLY A 38 0.20 -21.67 -28.55
CA GLY A 38 1.21 -22.72 -28.67
C GLY A 38 1.53 -23.45 -27.37
N LEU A 39 0.99 -23.01 -26.22
CA LEU A 39 1.17 -23.63 -24.92
C LEU A 39 -0.07 -24.44 -24.51
N GLU A 40 0.17 -25.59 -23.89
CA GLU A 40 -0.88 -26.35 -23.21
C GLU A 40 -1.23 -25.66 -21.87
N LEU A 41 -2.11 -24.66 -21.94
CA LEU A 41 -2.63 -23.97 -20.76
C LEU A 41 -4.06 -24.44 -20.46
N ASP A 42 -4.31 -24.76 -19.20
CA ASP A 42 -5.63 -25.15 -18.71
C ASP A 42 -6.37 -23.96 -18.11
N ALA A 43 -7.70 -24.02 -18.14
CA ALA A 43 -8.51 -23.08 -17.37
C ALA A 43 -8.16 -23.16 -15.86
N PRO A 44 -8.23 -22.05 -15.10
CA PRO A 44 -7.94 -22.04 -13.68
C PRO A 44 -8.64 -23.17 -12.93
N SER A 45 -7.91 -23.93 -12.11
CA SER A 45 -8.46 -25.06 -11.37
C SER A 45 -9.61 -24.63 -10.44
N PRO A 46 -10.55 -25.52 -10.08
CA PRO A 46 -11.62 -25.20 -9.13
C PRO A 46 -11.11 -24.66 -7.79
N ARG A 47 -9.94 -25.13 -7.33
CA ARG A 47 -9.31 -24.62 -6.10
C ARG A 47 -8.82 -23.19 -6.29
N LEU A 48 -8.13 -22.89 -7.39
CA LEU A 48 -7.68 -21.53 -7.70
C LEU A 48 -8.86 -20.56 -7.81
N ARG A 49 -9.94 -20.93 -8.50
CA ARG A 49 -11.16 -20.09 -8.58
C ARG A 49 -11.72 -19.76 -7.20
N ARG A 50 -11.87 -20.76 -6.32
CA ARG A 50 -12.33 -20.52 -4.94
C ARG A 50 -11.38 -19.62 -4.14
N TYR A 51 -10.07 -19.79 -4.32
CA TYR A 51 -9.08 -18.90 -3.70
C TYR A 51 -9.26 -17.46 -4.20
N LEU A 52 -9.36 -17.24 -5.51
CA LEU A 52 -9.56 -15.91 -6.11
C LEU A 52 -10.89 -15.27 -5.67
N GLU A 53 -11.96 -16.06 -5.53
CA GLU A 53 -13.26 -15.59 -5.00
C GLU A 53 -13.19 -15.17 -3.52
N GLY A 54 -12.34 -15.82 -2.72
CA GLY A 54 -12.12 -15.52 -1.31
C GLY A 54 -11.05 -14.45 -1.06
N LEU A 55 -10.16 -14.21 -2.03
CA LEU A 55 -9.01 -13.31 -1.91
C LEU A 55 -9.39 -11.87 -1.51
N PRO A 56 -10.49 -11.25 -2.01
CA PRO A 56 -10.90 -9.92 -1.55
C PRO A 56 -11.10 -9.84 -0.03
N GLU A 57 -11.69 -10.88 0.58
CA GLU A 57 -11.91 -10.95 2.03
C GLU A 57 -10.58 -11.11 2.78
N VAL A 58 -9.59 -11.78 2.20
CA VAL A 58 -8.23 -11.89 2.75
C VAL A 58 -7.49 -10.55 2.69
N VAL A 59 -7.52 -9.87 1.54
CA VAL A 59 -6.77 -8.62 1.28
C VAL A 59 -7.23 -7.47 2.18
N VAL A 60 -8.52 -7.36 2.48
CA VAL A 60 -8.99 -6.29 3.39
C VAL A 60 -8.51 -6.51 4.84
N GLU A 61 -8.39 -7.77 5.27
CA GLU A 61 -8.03 -8.12 6.65
C GLU A 61 -6.51 -8.22 6.89
N ALA A 62 -5.73 -8.55 5.87
CA ALA A 62 -4.32 -8.88 5.99
C ALA A 62 -3.48 -8.27 4.87
N ARG A 63 -2.19 -8.04 5.14
CA ARG A 63 -1.22 -7.70 4.09
C ARG A 63 -0.81 -8.97 3.36
N VAL A 64 -0.89 -8.94 2.04
CA VAL A 64 -0.70 -10.10 1.17
C VAL A 64 0.39 -9.78 0.14
N GLY A 65 1.29 -10.73 -0.12
CA GLY A 65 2.21 -10.68 -1.24
C GLY A 65 1.49 -10.97 -2.54
N HIS A 66 2.02 -10.44 -3.63
CA HIS A 66 1.41 -10.45 -4.96
C HIS A 66 1.62 -11.80 -5.66
N ALA A 67 1.00 -12.88 -5.17
CA ALA A 67 1.27 -14.24 -5.65
C ALA A 67 0.07 -14.86 -6.40
N LEU A 68 0.30 -15.28 -7.65
CA LEU A 68 -0.59 -16.17 -8.40
C LEU A 68 -0.04 -17.59 -8.33
N TYR A 69 -0.70 -18.47 -7.57
CA TYR A 69 -0.26 -19.85 -7.41
C TYR A 69 -0.53 -20.69 -8.67
N LEU A 70 0.54 -21.28 -9.22
CA LEU A 70 0.50 -22.31 -10.26
C LEU A 70 0.23 -23.68 -9.62
N ALA A 71 0.82 -23.90 -8.44
CA ALA A 71 0.53 -25.02 -7.56
C ALA A 71 0.35 -24.51 -6.13
N PHE A 72 -0.71 -24.95 -5.45
CA PHE A 72 -0.94 -24.55 -4.06
C PHE A 72 0.08 -25.22 -3.13
N PRO A 73 0.56 -24.52 -2.09
CA PRO A 73 1.27 -25.16 -0.99
C PRO A 73 0.33 -26.16 -0.29
N GLU A 74 0.81 -27.37 -0.03
CA GLU A 74 -0.02 -28.41 0.60
C GLU A 74 0.40 -28.64 2.06
N PRO A 75 -0.54 -28.59 3.02
CA PRO A 75 -0.21 -28.81 4.42
C PRO A 75 0.20 -30.27 4.63
N THR A 76 1.45 -30.49 5.04
CA THR A 76 1.96 -31.81 5.41
C THR A 76 1.75 -32.13 6.90
N ALA A 77 1.62 -31.11 7.75
CA ALA A 77 1.49 -31.26 9.19
C ALA A 77 0.02 -31.32 9.65
N THR A 78 -0.30 -32.29 10.51
CA THR A 78 -1.64 -32.45 11.11
C THR A 78 -2.07 -31.20 11.91
N SER A 79 -1.12 -30.50 12.53
CA SER A 79 -1.34 -29.26 13.29
C SER A 79 -1.90 -28.14 12.41
N ARG A 80 -1.41 -28.01 11.18
CA ARG A 80 -1.86 -27.02 10.21
C ARG A 80 -3.31 -27.27 9.80
N THR A 81 -3.63 -28.51 9.45
CA THR A 81 -5.00 -28.92 9.08
C THR A 81 -5.99 -28.63 10.20
N ALA A 82 -5.61 -28.89 11.46
CA ALA A 82 -6.46 -28.59 12.61
C ALA A 82 -6.76 -27.09 12.75
N ILE A 83 -5.78 -26.22 12.50
CA ILE A 83 -5.94 -24.76 12.57
C ILE A 83 -6.83 -24.26 11.43
N GLU A 84 -6.64 -24.78 10.22
CA GLU A 84 -7.45 -24.40 9.04
C GLU A 84 -8.93 -24.71 9.21
N HIS A 85 -9.26 -25.77 9.95
CA HIS A 85 -10.64 -26.18 10.23
C HIS A 85 -11.21 -25.61 11.54
N ALA A 86 -10.37 -24.97 12.37
CA ALA A 86 -10.81 -24.40 13.64
C ALA A 86 -11.83 -23.26 13.43
N ALA A 87 -12.87 -23.21 14.27
CA ALA A 87 -13.82 -22.09 14.28
C ALA A 87 -13.16 -20.78 14.77
N ARG A 88 -12.11 -20.89 15.59
CA ARG A 88 -11.36 -19.78 16.20
C ARG A 88 -9.85 -19.96 15.99
N PRO A 89 -9.36 -19.87 14.74
CA PRO A 89 -7.93 -20.03 14.45
C PRO A 89 -7.07 -19.02 15.22
N ASP A 90 -7.64 -17.85 15.52
CA ASP A 90 -7.01 -16.81 16.34
C ASP A 90 -6.64 -17.28 17.75
N ARG A 91 -7.47 -18.10 18.39
CA ARG A 91 -7.19 -18.63 19.73
C ARG A 91 -6.14 -19.73 19.69
N VAL A 92 -6.22 -20.61 18.70
CA VAL A 92 -5.26 -21.71 18.53
C VAL A 92 -3.86 -21.16 18.25
N LEU A 93 -3.74 -20.23 17.31
CA LEU A 93 -2.46 -19.57 17.00
C LEU A 93 -1.89 -18.80 18.19
N ARG A 94 -2.72 -18.09 18.95
CA ARG A 94 -2.25 -17.42 20.18
C ARG A 94 -1.64 -18.39 21.17
N GLY A 95 -2.27 -19.56 21.35
CA GLY A 95 -1.75 -20.61 22.22
C GLY A 95 -0.39 -21.13 21.75
N LEU A 96 -0.22 -21.34 20.44
CA LEU A 96 1.07 -21.76 19.87
C LEU A 96 2.15 -20.69 20.05
N VAL A 97 1.84 -19.43 19.78
CA VAL A 97 2.77 -18.31 19.97
C VAL A 97 3.17 -18.16 21.44
N ALA A 98 2.22 -18.23 22.36
CA ALA A 98 2.49 -18.11 23.80
C ALA A 98 3.27 -19.31 24.36
N GLY A 99 3.13 -20.49 23.75
CA GLY A 99 3.85 -21.70 24.16
C GLY A 99 5.36 -21.66 23.87
N GLY A 100 5.82 -20.80 22.95
CA GLY A 100 7.25 -20.61 22.66
C GLY A 100 7.92 -21.73 21.84
N ASP A 101 7.19 -22.79 21.46
CA ASP A 101 7.69 -23.85 20.58
C ASP A 101 7.74 -23.37 19.12
N ARG A 102 8.90 -22.83 18.72
CA ARG A 102 9.12 -22.27 17.39
C ARG A 102 8.99 -23.29 16.27
N ALA A 103 9.43 -24.53 16.49
CA ALA A 103 9.35 -25.59 15.48
C ALA A 103 7.90 -25.92 15.15
N ARG A 104 7.10 -26.16 16.19
CA ARG A 104 5.67 -26.41 16.05
C ARG A 104 4.92 -25.21 15.48
N LEU A 105 5.28 -23.99 15.87
CA LEU A 105 4.68 -22.78 15.29
C LEU A 105 5.04 -22.64 13.81
N ARG A 106 6.28 -22.95 13.40
CA ARG A 106 6.68 -22.97 11.98
C ARG A 106 5.87 -23.97 11.17
N GLU A 107 5.72 -25.20 11.63
CA GLU A 107 4.88 -26.22 10.95
C GLU A 107 3.42 -25.79 10.81
N ALA A 108 2.90 -25.03 11.78
CA ALA A 108 1.53 -24.53 11.76
C ALA A 108 1.34 -23.26 10.90
N ALA A 109 2.36 -22.40 10.85
CA ALA A 109 2.28 -21.10 10.20
C ALA A 109 2.79 -21.13 8.75
N LEU A 110 3.75 -22.00 8.43
CA LEU A 110 4.38 -22.13 7.12
C LEU A 110 3.96 -23.44 6.46
N VAL A 111 3.54 -23.37 5.20
CA VAL A 111 3.19 -24.53 4.36
C VAL A 111 4.18 -24.55 3.20
N ASP A 112 5.03 -25.57 3.12
CA ASP A 112 6.15 -25.61 2.16
C ASP A 112 7.01 -24.33 2.17
N GLY A 113 7.24 -23.76 3.36
CA GLY A 113 7.96 -22.49 3.54
C GLY A 113 7.15 -21.22 3.24
N TYR A 114 5.90 -21.35 2.79
CA TYR A 114 5.00 -20.21 2.53
C TYR A 114 4.20 -19.81 3.76
N PHE A 115 4.18 -18.52 4.08
CA PHE A 115 3.25 -17.95 5.03
C PHE A 115 1.87 -17.74 4.39
N PHE A 116 1.13 -18.84 4.21
CA PHE A 116 -0.05 -18.89 3.35
C PHE A 116 -1.35 -19.13 4.13
N ALA A 117 -2.48 -18.62 3.62
CA ALA A 117 -3.82 -18.99 4.07
C ALA A 117 -4.89 -18.70 3.00
N GLU A 118 -5.77 -19.66 2.74
CA GLU A 118 -6.94 -19.48 1.86
C GLU A 118 -8.13 -18.84 2.58
N ARG A 119 -8.28 -19.10 3.88
CA ARG A 119 -9.44 -18.65 4.67
C ARG A 119 -9.19 -17.27 5.27
N PRO A 120 -10.10 -16.29 5.11
CA PRO A 120 -9.95 -14.94 5.67
C PRO A 120 -9.70 -14.92 7.18
N ALA A 121 -10.42 -15.73 7.95
CA ALA A 121 -10.24 -15.80 9.41
C ALA A 121 -8.84 -16.27 9.82
N LEU A 122 -8.25 -17.21 9.09
CA LEU A 122 -6.89 -17.69 9.34
C LEU A 122 -5.85 -16.68 8.86
N ALA A 123 -6.04 -16.11 7.67
CA ALA A 123 -5.19 -15.04 7.13
C ALA A 123 -5.05 -13.86 8.10
N ARG A 124 -6.17 -13.41 8.68
CA ARG A 124 -6.18 -12.39 9.74
C ARG A 124 -5.43 -12.84 10.98
N ALA A 125 -5.67 -14.07 11.44
CA ALA A 125 -5.04 -14.60 12.64
C ALA A 125 -3.51 -14.71 12.48
N LEU A 126 -3.04 -15.24 11.35
CA LEU A 126 -1.62 -15.32 11.00
C LEU A 126 -0.98 -13.93 10.96
N SER A 127 -1.52 -13.03 10.12
CA SER A 127 -0.94 -11.69 9.91
C SER A 127 -0.91 -10.80 11.16
N SER A 128 -1.84 -11.01 12.12
CA SER A 128 -1.91 -10.20 13.34
C SER A 128 -1.13 -10.77 14.52
N GLN A 129 -0.78 -12.06 14.51
CA GLN A 129 -0.21 -12.73 15.70
C GLN A 129 1.16 -13.36 15.46
N VAL A 130 1.48 -13.75 14.23
CA VAL A 130 2.74 -14.43 13.92
C VAL A 130 3.75 -13.42 13.39
N ARG A 131 4.94 -13.43 13.98
CA ARG A 131 6.07 -12.56 13.60
C ARG A 131 7.30 -13.42 13.31
N LEU A 132 8.28 -12.87 12.59
CA LEU A 132 9.50 -13.57 12.23
C LEU A 132 10.26 -14.08 13.46
N GLU A 133 10.35 -13.27 14.52
CA GLU A 133 11.02 -13.61 15.79
C GLU A 133 10.32 -14.71 16.61
N ALA A 134 9.03 -14.96 16.34
CA ALA A 134 8.30 -16.08 16.91
C ALA A 134 8.55 -17.38 16.15
N LEU A 135 8.92 -17.29 14.86
CA LEU A 135 9.19 -18.44 13.99
C LEU A 135 10.65 -18.88 14.04
N PHE A 136 11.58 -17.92 14.16
CA PHE A 136 13.01 -18.17 13.97
C PHE A 136 13.86 -17.47 15.04
N ASP A 137 14.94 -18.12 15.46
CA ASP A 137 16.01 -17.58 16.31
C ASP A 137 17.40 -17.64 15.66
N ALA A 138 17.50 -18.08 14.41
CA ALA A 138 18.72 -18.06 13.62
C ALA A 138 19.27 -16.63 13.48
N PRO A 139 20.61 -16.43 13.44
CA PRO A 139 21.21 -15.10 13.25
C PRO A 139 20.76 -14.42 11.95
N THR A 140 20.55 -15.23 10.91
CA THR A 140 20.04 -14.80 9.60
C THR A 140 18.97 -15.76 9.12
N ILE A 141 18.02 -15.23 8.35
CA ILE A 141 17.02 -16.02 7.62
C ILE A 141 16.90 -15.49 6.19
N GLN A 142 16.38 -16.32 5.28
CA GLN A 142 16.11 -15.94 3.90
C GLN A 142 14.61 -15.69 3.72
N ARG A 143 14.27 -14.62 3.00
CA ARG A 143 12.89 -14.33 2.58
C ARG A 143 12.84 -14.11 1.08
N TRP A 144 11.88 -14.72 0.42
CA TRP A 144 11.48 -14.37 -0.94
C TRP A 144 10.22 -13.50 -0.91
N ARG A 145 10.28 -12.34 -1.55
CA ARG A 145 9.16 -11.39 -1.70
C ARG A 145 9.39 -10.50 -2.92
N ASP A 146 8.34 -10.17 -3.65
CA ASP A 146 8.33 -9.16 -4.72
C ASP A 146 9.43 -9.43 -5.77
N GLY A 147 9.61 -10.72 -6.12
CA GLY A 147 10.59 -11.21 -7.10
C GLY A 147 12.02 -11.27 -6.60
N ALA A 148 12.29 -10.95 -5.34
CA ALA A 148 13.63 -10.87 -4.80
C ALA A 148 13.81 -11.75 -3.55
N GLN A 149 14.99 -12.38 -3.47
CA GLN A 149 15.47 -12.96 -2.22
C GLN A 149 16.20 -11.89 -1.41
N ALA A 150 15.88 -11.80 -0.12
CA ALA A 150 16.56 -10.96 0.85
C ALA A 150 17.05 -11.79 2.04
N THR A 151 18.26 -11.49 2.51
CA THR A 151 18.75 -11.99 3.80
C THR A 151 18.34 -11.01 4.90
N LEU A 152 17.61 -11.52 5.90
CA LEU A 152 17.19 -10.75 7.05
C LEU A 152 18.12 -11.04 8.22
N THR A 153 18.58 -10.00 8.91
CA THR A 153 19.53 -10.13 10.01
C THR A 153 18.85 -9.89 11.35
N ARG A 154 19.04 -10.83 12.29
CA ARG A 154 18.51 -10.71 13.64
C ARG A 154 19.26 -9.64 14.43
N GLN A 155 18.50 -8.73 15.03
CA GLN A 155 18.98 -7.60 15.82
C GLN A 155 19.13 -8.00 17.31
N PRO A 156 19.85 -7.21 18.13
CA PRO A 156 20.01 -7.48 19.57
C PRO A 156 18.69 -7.54 20.35
N ASP A 157 17.66 -6.81 19.91
CA ASP A 157 16.31 -6.84 20.49
C ASP A 157 15.51 -8.10 20.09
N GLY A 158 16.11 -8.98 19.30
CA GLY A 158 15.57 -10.23 18.83
C GLY A 158 14.69 -10.13 17.58
N THR A 159 14.48 -8.94 17.05
CA THR A 159 13.71 -8.71 15.82
C THR A 159 14.57 -8.94 14.59
N TYR A 160 13.96 -9.09 13.41
CA TYR A 160 14.70 -9.17 12.15
C TYR A 160 14.65 -7.82 11.44
N ALA A 161 15.76 -7.45 10.80
CA ALA A 161 15.87 -6.26 9.97
C ALA A 161 16.24 -6.60 8.53
N GLU A 162 15.80 -5.75 7.62
CA GLU A 162 16.25 -5.70 6.22
C GLU A 162 17.70 -5.17 6.14
N ALA A 163 18.29 -5.19 4.94
CA ALA A 163 19.64 -4.68 4.69
C ALA A 163 19.81 -3.17 5.02
N ASP A 164 18.74 -2.39 4.96
CA ASP A 164 18.74 -0.96 5.30
C ASP A 164 18.52 -0.68 6.80
N GLY A 165 18.46 -1.74 7.63
CA GLY A 165 18.22 -1.66 9.06
C GLY A 165 16.75 -1.47 9.46
N THR A 166 15.84 -1.33 8.49
CA THR A 166 14.40 -1.26 8.81
C THR A 166 13.91 -2.61 9.33
N ARG A 167 12.98 -2.58 10.29
CA ARG A 167 12.42 -3.81 10.85
C ARG A 167 11.65 -4.58 9.76
N ALA A 168 12.08 -5.82 9.52
CA ALA A 168 11.41 -6.73 8.62
C ALA A 168 10.05 -7.14 9.17
N THR A 169 9.04 -7.14 8.30
CA THR A 169 7.69 -7.64 8.61
C THR A 169 7.40 -8.87 7.79
N LEU A 170 6.47 -9.70 8.25
CA LEU A 170 5.93 -10.84 7.51
C LEU A 170 4.62 -10.44 6.80
N ARG A 171 4.44 -10.88 5.55
CA ARG A 171 3.22 -10.73 4.74
C ARG A 171 2.74 -12.11 4.31
N LEU A 172 1.43 -12.28 4.14
CA LEU A 172 0.91 -13.51 3.55
C LEU A 172 1.56 -13.73 2.18
N ASN A 173 1.81 -14.98 1.80
CA ASN A 173 2.55 -15.40 0.60
C ASN A 173 4.06 -15.11 0.60
N ASP A 174 4.64 -14.53 1.66
CA ASP A 174 6.10 -14.57 1.82
C ASP A 174 6.57 -16.02 1.91
N ARG A 175 7.73 -16.31 1.31
CA ARG A 175 8.45 -17.56 1.55
C ARG A 175 9.60 -17.27 2.50
N VAL A 176 9.72 -18.03 3.58
CA VAL A 176 10.74 -17.78 4.60
C VAL A 176 11.36 -19.09 5.03
N ALA A 177 12.69 -19.12 5.10
CA ALA A 177 13.46 -20.26 5.58
C ALA A 177 14.73 -19.80 6.29
N ILE A 178 15.43 -20.71 6.98
CA ILE A 178 16.73 -20.41 7.58
C ILE A 178 17.77 -20.27 6.46
N ASP A 179 17.86 -21.30 5.62
CA ASP A 179 18.78 -21.35 4.49
C ASP A 179 18.07 -21.10 3.15
N ALA A 180 18.80 -20.59 2.16
CA ALA A 180 18.23 -20.29 0.85
C ALA A 180 17.74 -21.54 0.13
N ALA A 181 18.45 -22.67 0.30
CA ALA A 181 18.10 -23.96 -0.29
C ALA A 181 16.75 -24.49 0.24
N ASP A 182 16.40 -24.14 1.48
CA ASP A 182 15.17 -24.60 2.15
C ASP A 182 13.92 -23.86 1.67
N LEU A 183 14.06 -22.77 0.89
CA LEU A 183 12.91 -22.12 0.27
C LEU A 183 12.23 -23.04 -0.75
N GLY A 184 12.94 -24.05 -1.29
CA GLY A 184 12.44 -24.96 -2.32
C GLY A 184 12.20 -24.27 -3.67
N PRO A 185 11.57 -24.96 -4.64
CA PRO A 185 11.12 -24.32 -5.87
C PRO A 185 9.95 -23.37 -5.62
N ALA A 186 9.89 -22.27 -6.36
CA ALA A 186 8.72 -21.41 -6.36
C ALA A 186 7.51 -22.17 -6.93
N ARG A 187 6.32 -21.85 -6.43
CA ARG A 187 5.03 -22.44 -6.87
C ARG A 187 4.04 -21.39 -7.35
N HIS A 188 4.50 -20.14 -7.45
CA HIS A 188 3.69 -18.99 -7.80
C HIS A 188 4.44 -18.08 -8.77
N LEU A 189 3.68 -17.32 -9.53
CA LEU A 189 4.15 -16.13 -10.24
C LEU A 189 4.02 -14.93 -9.32
N ASP A 190 5.08 -14.12 -9.25
CA ASP A 190 5.13 -12.88 -8.51
C ASP A 190 4.59 -11.73 -9.38
N LEU A 191 3.36 -11.33 -9.11
CA LEU A 191 2.64 -10.31 -9.85
C LEU A 191 3.20 -8.91 -9.60
N GLU A 192 4.02 -8.69 -8.56
CA GLU A 192 4.75 -7.45 -8.41
C GLU A 192 5.83 -7.33 -9.49
N VAL A 193 6.48 -8.43 -9.87
CA VAL A 193 7.41 -8.45 -11.01
C VAL A 193 6.66 -8.11 -12.31
N VAL A 194 5.47 -8.69 -12.52
CA VAL A 194 4.63 -8.38 -13.69
C VAL A 194 4.28 -6.89 -13.72
N ARG A 195 3.84 -6.34 -12.59
CA ARG A 195 3.52 -4.92 -12.44
C ARG A 195 4.72 -4.02 -12.67
N GLN A 196 5.90 -4.34 -12.14
CA GLN A 196 7.12 -3.54 -12.32
C GLN A 196 7.61 -3.57 -13.77
N ARG A 197 7.46 -4.69 -14.46
CA ARG A 197 7.91 -4.86 -15.86
C ARG A 197 6.97 -4.21 -16.87
N THR A 198 5.67 -4.18 -16.58
CA THR A 198 4.65 -3.72 -17.54
C THR A 198 4.02 -2.39 -17.16
N GLY A 199 3.93 -2.07 -15.86
CA GLY A 199 3.15 -0.96 -15.34
C GLY A 199 1.64 -1.25 -15.23
N ALA A 200 1.20 -2.49 -15.45
CA ALA A 200 -0.20 -2.88 -15.32
C ALA A 200 -0.73 -2.68 -13.89
N LEU A 201 -1.95 -2.18 -13.76
CA LEU A 201 -2.64 -2.01 -12.48
C LEU A 201 -3.23 -3.32 -11.96
N ARG A 202 -3.77 -4.13 -12.88
CA ARG A 202 -4.40 -5.41 -12.56
C ARG A 202 -3.93 -6.54 -13.47
N THR A 203 -4.09 -7.75 -12.96
CA THR A 203 -3.71 -8.99 -13.62
C THR A 203 -4.80 -10.03 -13.41
N ILE A 204 -5.44 -10.48 -14.48
CA ILE A 204 -6.55 -11.42 -14.44
C ILE A 204 -6.09 -12.73 -15.07
N PRO A 205 -5.95 -13.84 -14.32
CA PRO A 205 -5.53 -15.10 -14.89
C PRO A 205 -6.63 -15.72 -15.77
N THR A 206 -6.29 -16.05 -17.02
CA THR A 206 -7.22 -16.64 -18.00
C THR A 206 -6.95 -18.13 -18.22
N ALA A 207 -5.69 -18.54 -18.21
CA ALA A 207 -5.26 -19.94 -18.28
C ALA A 207 -3.90 -20.14 -17.60
N LEU A 208 -3.59 -21.35 -17.12
CA LEU A 208 -2.35 -21.68 -16.40
C LEU A 208 -1.84 -23.09 -16.76
N SER A 209 -0.54 -23.28 -16.65
CA SER A 209 0.14 -24.58 -16.62
C SER A 209 0.88 -24.75 -15.28
N ALA A 210 1.75 -25.75 -15.18
CA ALA A 210 2.63 -25.96 -14.03
C ALA A 210 3.66 -24.82 -13.83
N ASP A 211 4.05 -24.13 -14.91
CA ASP A 211 5.15 -23.18 -14.94
C ASP A 211 4.83 -21.87 -15.70
N ALA A 212 3.61 -21.69 -16.19
CA ALA A 212 3.21 -20.50 -16.95
C ALA A 212 1.75 -20.11 -16.68
N ALA A 213 1.42 -18.87 -17.02
CA ALA A 213 0.05 -18.37 -17.06
C ALA A 213 -0.16 -17.40 -18.22
N ALA A 214 -1.30 -17.53 -18.88
CA ALA A 214 -1.89 -16.48 -19.71
C ALA A 214 -2.71 -15.56 -18.81
N LEU A 215 -2.48 -14.26 -18.94
CA LEU A 215 -3.05 -13.22 -18.10
C LEU A 215 -3.64 -12.10 -18.97
N ASP A 216 -4.75 -11.51 -18.56
CA ASP A 216 -5.17 -10.20 -19.04
C ASP A 216 -4.60 -9.12 -18.10
N LEU A 217 -3.76 -8.25 -18.66
CA LEU A 217 -3.20 -7.09 -17.97
C LEU A 217 -4.09 -5.87 -18.20
N VAL A 218 -4.47 -5.17 -17.13
CA VAL A 218 -5.23 -3.91 -17.21
C VAL A 218 -4.29 -2.74 -16.92
N PHE A 219 -4.21 -1.78 -17.83
CA PHE A 219 -3.29 -0.65 -17.74
C PHE A 219 -3.97 0.63 -17.23
N PRO A 220 -3.19 1.65 -16.79
CA PRO A 220 -3.74 2.93 -16.32
C PRO A 220 -4.60 3.69 -17.33
N ASP A 221 -4.40 3.47 -18.63
CA ASP A 221 -5.20 4.03 -19.72
C ASP A 221 -6.53 3.27 -19.96
N GLY A 222 -6.81 2.24 -19.14
CA GLY A 222 -7.99 1.38 -19.25
C GLY A 222 -7.87 0.27 -20.29
N SER A 223 -6.78 0.21 -21.06
CA SER A 223 -6.56 -0.84 -22.04
C SER A 223 -6.34 -2.19 -21.36
N ARG A 224 -6.75 -3.26 -22.05
CA ARG A 224 -6.53 -4.64 -21.65
C ARG A 224 -5.69 -5.36 -22.69
N ARG A 225 -4.64 -6.05 -22.25
CA ARG A 225 -3.72 -6.80 -23.13
C ARG A 225 -3.48 -8.19 -22.60
N ALA A 226 -3.53 -9.19 -23.47
CA ALA A 226 -3.08 -10.54 -23.13
C ALA A 226 -1.58 -10.54 -22.84
N ALA A 227 -1.12 -11.40 -21.93
CA ALA A 227 0.29 -11.56 -21.62
C ALA A 227 0.59 -13.01 -21.27
N LEU A 228 1.80 -13.45 -21.60
CA LEU A 228 2.36 -14.71 -21.16
C LEU A 228 3.38 -14.43 -20.05
N VAL A 229 3.19 -15.06 -18.90
CA VAL A 229 4.11 -14.96 -17.77
C VAL A 229 4.55 -16.37 -17.38
N ARG A 230 5.84 -16.55 -17.12
CA ARG A 230 6.47 -17.85 -16.85
C ARG A 230 7.21 -17.84 -15.54
N LEU A 231 7.38 -19.03 -14.97
CA LEU A 231 8.22 -19.30 -13.82
C LEU A 231 9.50 -19.98 -14.30
N ASP A 232 10.52 -19.21 -14.69
CA ASP A 232 11.82 -19.76 -15.11
C ASP A 232 12.79 -19.82 -13.93
N ARG A 233 13.30 -21.02 -13.63
CA ARG A 233 14.25 -21.28 -12.53
C ARG A 233 13.83 -20.66 -11.18
N GLY A 234 12.52 -20.63 -10.92
CA GLY A 234 11.94 -20.09 -9.69
C GLY A 234 11.76 -18.56 -9.68
N ALA A 235 12.09 -17.86 -10.76
CA ALA A 235 11.85 -16.44 -10.95
C ALA A 235 10.69 -16.20 -11.92
N THR A 236 9.92 -15.14 -11.68
CA THR A 236 8.83 -14.73 -12.58
C THR A 236 9.37 -13.93 -13.75
N GLU A 237 8.99 -14.32 -14.95
CA GLU A 237 9.38 -13.67 -16.20
C GLU A 237 8.14 -13.29 -17.02
N VAL A 238 8.10 -12.05 -17.51
CA VAL A 238 7.08 -11.62 -18.48
C VAL A 238 7.62 -11.96 -19.87
N GLY A 239 7.08 -13.03 -20.47
CA GLY A 239 7.53 -13.51 -21.78
C GLY A 239 7.06 -12.59 -22.91
N CYS A 240 5.77 -12.23 -22.93
CA CYS A 240 5.22 -11.30 -23.92
C CYS A 240 4.01 -10.52 -23.39
N VAL A 241 3.72 -9.38 -24.03
CA VAL A 241 2.48 -8.62 -23.88
C VAL A 241 1.91 -8.37 -25.29
N GLY A 242 0.64 -8.71 -25.50
CA GLY A 242 -0.06 -8.62 -26.77
C GLY A 242 -0.45 -7.20 -27.16
N GLY A 243 -0.84 -7.04 -28.42
CA GLY A 243 -1.17 -5.74 -29.04
C GLY A 243 -0.20 -5.34 -30.16
N ASP A 244 -0.64 -4.44 -31.04
CA ASP A 244 0.24 -3.89 -32.08
C ASP A 244 1.36 -3.05 -31.45
N ARG A 245 2.53 -3.03 -32.10
CA ARG A 245 3.75 -2.41 -31.56
C ARG A 245 3.57 -0.94 -31.19
N ALA A 246 2.80 -0.18 -31.98
CA ALA A 246 2.63 1.25 -31.77
C ALA A 246 1.72 1.53 -30.55
N THR A 247 0.57 0.88 -30.47
CA THR A 247 -0.35 1.06 -29.33
C THR A 247 0.22 0.45 -28.06
N LEU A 248 0.89 -0.70 -28.13
CA LEU A 248 1.58 -1.29 -26.98
C LEU A 248 2.65 -0.34 -26.45
N ARG A 249 3.46 0.26 -27.32
CA ARG A 249 4.49 1.21 -26.88
C ARG A 249 3.87 2.41 -26.17
N ALA A 250 2.81 3.00 -26.74
CA ALA A 250 2.09 4.10 -26.10
C ALA A 250 1.51 3.71 -24.74
N THR A 251 0.93 2.51 -24.63
CA THR A 251 0.39 1.94 -23.38
C THR A 251 1.49 1.82 -22.31
N LEU A 252 2.64 1.24 -22.66
CA LEU A 252 3.76 1.04 -21.74
C LEU A 252 4.41 2.37 -21.32
N ASP A 253 4.51 3.34 -22.24
CA ASP A 253 5.03 4.67 -21.93
C ASP A 253 4.11 5.42 -20.95
N ASP A 254 2.79 5.30 -21.11
CA ASP A 254 1.82 5.83 -20.14
C ASP A 254 1.92 5.15 -18.78
N ALA A 255 1.97 3.83 -18.77
CA ALA A 255 2.10 3.03 -17.56
C ALA A 255 3.39 3.35 -16.80
N ALA A 256 4.50 3.59 -17.50
CA ALA A 256 5.76 4.01 -16.90
C ALA A 256 5.67 5.40 -16.24
N ARG A 257 5.02 6.38 -16.89
CA ARG A 257 4.78 7.71 -16.29
C ARG A 257 3.91 7.60 -15.05
N PHE A 258 2.84 6.82 -15.13
CA PHE A 258 1.95 6.54 -13.99
C PHE A 258 2.74 5.93 -12.83
N ALA A 259 3.52 4.87 -13.09
CA ALA A 259 4.30 4.18 -12.06
C ALA A 259 5.34 5.10 -11.40
N ALA A 260 6.03 5.95 -12.17
CA ALA A 260 6.99 6.92 -11.64
C ALA A 260 6.31 7.94 -10.72
N ARG A 261 5.14 8.46 -11.11
CA ARG A 261 4.35 9.37 -10.27
C ARG A 261 3.88 8.69 -8.99
N GLN A 262 3.38 7.46 -9.10
CA GLN A 262 2.93 6.71 -7.93
C GLN A 262 4.06 6.40 -6.94
N ALA A 263 5.26 6.10 -7.44
CA ALA A 263 6.43 5.88 -6.61
C ALA A 263 6.75 7.14 -5.78
N ARG A 264 6.65 8.34 -6.37
CA ARG A 264 6.84 9.61 -5.65
C ARG A 264 5.78 9.84 -4.57
N ILE A 265 4.49 9.61 -4.89
CA ILE A 265 3.39 9.73 -3.91
C ILE A 265 3.59 8.76 -2.74
N THR A 266 3.94 7.51 -3.04
CA THR A 266 4.20 6.49 -2.02
C THR A 266 5.40 6.87 -1.15
N ALA A 267 6.49 7.35 -1.75
CA ALA A 267 7.66 7.81 -1.01
C ALA A 267 7.34 9.00 -0.10
N ALA A 268 6.57 9.98 -0.58
CA ALA A 268 6.13 11.14 0.18
C ALA A 268 5.25 10.73 1.38
N ALA A 269 4.24 9.88 1.16
CA ALA A 269 3.38 9.38 2.22
C ALA A 269 4.16 8.58 3.27
N ARG A 270 5.09 7.70 2.85
CA ARG A 270 5.96 6.95 3.76
C ARG A 270 6.91 7.87 4.55
N ALA A 271 7.40 8.95 3.95
CA ALA A 271 8.19 9.95 4.66
C ALA A 271 7.37 10.64 5.77
N LEU A 272 6.15 11.07 5.45
CA LEU A 272 5.24 11.66 6.45
C LEU A 272 4.90 10.66 7.57
N VAL A 273 4.72 9.38 7.26
CA VAL A 273 4.53 8.34 8.28
C VAL A 273 5.74 8.21 9.22
N ARG A 274 6.96 8.23 8.68
CA ARG A 274 8.19 8.16 9.50
C ARG A 274 8.37 9.40 10.37
N GLU A 275 8.10 10.58 9.81
CA GLU A 275 8.17 11.85 10.53
C GLU A 275 7.15 11.93 11.66
N SER A 276 6.05 11.19 11.53
CA SER A 276 4.97 11.09 12.51
C SER A 276 4.56 12.47 13.03
N PRO A 277 4.16 13.41 12.13
CA PRO A 277 3.65 14.70 12.54
C PRO A 277 2.48 14.53 13.49
N ARG A 278 2.29 15.52 14.35
CA ARG A 278 1.24 15.52 15.34
C ARG A 278 -0.13 15.59 14.64
N PHE A 279 -1.11 14.86 15.17
CA PHE A 279 -2.50 15.16 14.85
C PHE A 279 -2.81 16.62 15.18
N ASP A 280 -3.63 17.25 14.35
CA ASP A 280 -4.04 18.64 14.54
C ASP A 280 -5.12 18.80 15.61
N GLU A 281 -4.86 18.24 16.80
CA GLU A 281 -5.73 18.25 17.98
C GLU A 281 -4.94 18.84 19.17
N PRO A 282 -5.43 19.95 19.77
CA PRO A 282 -4.83 20.54 20.97
C PRO A 282 -4.76 19.54 22.13
N VAL A 283 -3.68 19.56 22.93
CA VAL A 283 -3.55 18.66 24.13
C VAL A 283 -4.69 18.88 25.13
N ASN A 284 -5.14 20.12 25.23
CA ASN A 284 -6.07 20.65 26.21
C ASN A 284 -7.40 21.05 25.54
N GLU A 285 -7.81 20.32 24.50
CA GLU A 285 -9.13 20.51 23.90
C GLU A 285 -10.22 20.33 24.99
N PRO A 286 -11.19 21.25 25.14
CA PRO A 286 -12.24 21.12 26.14
C PRO A 286 -13.18 19.99 25.73
N GLU A 287 -13.68 19.26 26.72
CA GLU A 287 -14.64 18.17 26.46
C GLU A 287 -15.85 18.68 25.66
N GLY A 288 -16.15 18.00 24.55
CA GLY A 288 -17.31 18.30 23.68
C GLY A 288 -17.09 19.42 22.64
N VAL A 289 -15.91 20.03 22.57
CA VAL A 289 -15.56 21.02 21.54
C VAL A 289 -14.57 20.38 20.56
N GLN A 290 -14.87 20.38 19.26
CA GLN A 290 -13.95 19.88 18.24
C GLN A 290 -13.16 21.05 17.64
N GLU A 291 -11.84 21.10 17.90
CA GLU A 291 -10.90 22.09 17.37
C GLU A 291 -9.89 21.48 16.38
N ASP A 292 -10.17 20.28 15.87
CA ASP A 292 -9.39 19.66 14.79
C ASP A 292 -9.07 20.66 13.67
N GLY A 293 -7.78 20.87 13.39
CA GLY A 293 -7.33 21.81 12.37
C GLY A 293 -6.74 23.12 12.91
N ARG A 294 -7.03 23.51 14.16
CA ARG A 294 -6.64 24.85 14.66
C ARG A 294 -5.14 25.00 14.93
N LEU A 295 -4.44 23.94 15.29
CA LEU A 295 -3.00 24.02 15.54
C LEU A 295 -2.23 24.31 14.26
N ARG A 296 -2.62 23.77 13.10
CA ARG A 296 -1.90 24.05 11.85
C ARG A 296 -2.04 25.50 11.39
N GLU A 297 -3.16 26.17 11.69
CA GLU A 297 -3.32 27.62 11.48
C GLU A 297 -2.28 28.42 12.31
N ALA A 298 -2.21 28.13 13.62
CA ALA A 298 -1.25 28.77 14.52
C ALA A 298 0.20 28.43 14.15
N TRP A 299 0.46 27.18 13.76
CA TRP A 299 1.76 26.71 13.28
C TRP A 299 2.19 27.46 12.02
N LEU A 300 1.32 27.64 11.03
CA LEU A 300 1.63 28.38 9.80
C LEU A 300 2.02 29.83 10.09
N ALA A 301 1.30 30.48 11.02
CA ALA A 301 1.61 31.85 11.43
C ALA A 301 2.99 31.94 12.11
N ALA A 302 3.30 31.02 13.02
CA ALA A 302 4.58 30.97 13.71
C ALA A 302 5.74 30.62 12.76
N TYR A 303 5.54 29.63 11.89
CA TYR A 303 6.47 29.26 10.83
C TYR A 303 6.79 30.46 9.93
N GLY A 304 5.75 31.20 9.49
CA GLY A 304 5.93 32.40 8.67
C GLY A 304 6.73 33.52 9.35
N ARG A 305 6.70 33.60 10.69
CA ARG A 305 7.53 34.51 11.50
C ARG A 305 8.92 33.96 11.82
N GLY A 306 9.24 32.74 11.41
CA GLY A 306 10.51 32.07 11.74
C GLY A 306 10.63 31.64 13.20
N GLU A 307 9.51 31.51 13.91
CA GLU A 307 9.49 31.08 15.32
C GLU A 307 9.82 29.58 15.43
N ARG A 308 10.50 29.19 16.52
CA ARG A 308 10.81 27.77 16.80
C ARG A 308 9.65 27.04 17.49
N THR A 309 8.80 27.78 18.18
CA THR A 309 7.67 27.29 18.97
C THR A 309 6.52 28.28 18.89
N PHE A 310 5.30 27.80 19.03
CA PHE A 310 4.11 28.65 19.18
C PHE A 310 3.29 28.19 20.37
N THR A 311 2.54 29.10 20.96
CA THR A 311 1.62 28.77 22.05
C THR A 311 0.20 28.76 21.51
N TYR A 312 -0.53 27.69 21.76
CA TYR A 312 -1.98 27.64 21.55
C TYR A 312 -2.63 27.37 22.90
N ARG A 313 -3.45 28.33 23.36
CA ARG A 313 -3.95 28.41 24.74
C ARG A 313 -2.81 28.54 25.75
N ASP A 314 -2.57 27.52 26.56
CA ASP A 314 -1.55 27.43 27.61
C ASP A 314 -0.48 26.37 27.32
N HIS A 315 -0.50 25.76 26.13
CA HIS A 315 0.48 24.77 25.70
C HIS A 315 1.40 25.29 24.59
N ALA A 316 2.70 25.04 24.76
CA ALA A 316 3.70 25.29 23.73
C ALA A 316 3.84 24.09 22.79
N TYR A 317 3.90 24.38 21.50
CA TYR A 317 4.04 23.43 20.40
C TYR A 317 5.28 23.78 19.59
N ALA A 318 6.00 22.76 19.11
CA ALA A 318 7.17 22.98 18.28
C ALA A 318 6.77 23.27 16.82
N VAL A 319 7.48 24.20 16.18
CA VAL A 319 7.36 24.45 14.73
C VAL A 319 8.22 23.46 13.94
N PHE A 320 9.41 23.17 14.47
CA PHE A 320 10.40 22.28 13.88
C PHE A 320 10.72 21.10 14.82
N ASP A 321 11.21 20.00 14.28
CA ASP A 321 11.82 18.92 15.08
C ASP A 321 13.21 19.31 15.61
N ALA A 322 13.87 18.35 16.27
CA ALA A 322 15.21 18.54 16.82
C ALA A 322 16.27 18.80 15.73
N ASP A 323 16.05 18.29 14.52
CA ASP A 323 16.94 18.42 13.37
C ASP A 323 16.64 19.69 12.55
N GLY A 324 15.62 20.46 12.94
CA GLY A 324 15.20 21.67 12.25
C GLY A 324 14.24 21.43 11.08
N ASN A 325 13.74 20.22 10.88
CA ASN A 325 12.73 19.96 9.86
C ASN A 325 11.35 20.48 10.31
N PRO A 326 10.55 21.04 9.39
CA PRO A 326 9.22 21.55 9.73
C PRO A 326 8.30 20.39 10.11
N ARG A 327 7.53 20.58 11.20
CA ARG A 327 6.55 19.60 11.70
C ARG A 327 5.13 20.18 11.71
N PRO A 328 4.51 20.40 10.54
CA PRO A 328 3.16 20.91 10.50
C PRO A 328 2.19 19.88 11.13
N PRO A 329 1.27 20.30 12.02
CA PRO A 329 0.16 19.47 12.44
C PRO A 329 -0.70 19.06 11.24
N GLN A 330 -1.34 17.90 11.30
CA GLN A 330 -2.14 17.37 10.20
C GLN A 330 -3.42 16.68 10.70
N VAL A 331 -4.54 16.93 10.02
CA VAL A 331 -5.69 15.99 10.01
C VAL A 331 -5.55 14.97 8.86
N CYS A 332 -6.49 14.04 8.73
CA CYS A 332 -6.47 12.99 7.71
C CYS A 332 -6.38 13.53 6.28
N ILE A 333 -7.13 14.60 5.95
CA ILE A 333 -7.12 15.18 4.61
C ILE A 333 -5.88 16.06 4.35
N ASP A 334 -5.33 16.73 5.38
CA ASP A 334 -4.05 17.44 5.25
C ASP A 334 -2.93 16.46 4.88
N PHE A 335 -2.91 15.26 5.48
CA PHE A 335 -1.93 14.22 5.15
C PHE A 335 -1.99 13.82 3.66
N VAL A 336 -3.20 13.67 3.10
CA VAL A 336 -3.40 13.35 1.68
C VAL A 336 -2.82 14.46 0.79
N PHE A 337 -3.20 15.71 1.03
CA PHE A 337 -2.69 16.83 0.23
C PHE A 337 -1.19 17.05 0.41
N ASP A 338 -0.69 16.91 1.63
CA ASP A 338 0.74 17.05 1.92
C ASP A 338 1.53 15.93 1.23
N SER A 339 0.97 14.72 1.08
CA SER A 339 1.57 13.64 0.29
C SER A 339 1.63 13.98 -1.20
N TRP A 340 0.54 14.49 -1.78
CA TRP A 340 0.49 14.89 -3.19
C TRP A 340 1.38 16.10 -3.52
N GLU A 341 1.43 17.11 -2.64
CA GLU A 341 2.32 18.27 -2.85
C GLU A 341 3.78 17.87 -2.72
N ARG A 342 4.10 17.04 -1.71
CA ARG A 342 5.47 16.61 -1.47
C ARG A 342 5.97 15.65 -2.55
N SER A 343 5.10 14.87 -3.20
CA SER A 343 5.49 14.03 -4.35
C SER A 343 5.93 14.85 -5.56
N GLU A 344 5.51 16.11 -5.64
CA GLU A 344 5.90 17.08 -6.67
C GLU A 344 6.94 18.10 -6.16
N GLY A 345 7.65 17.76 -5.07
CA GLY A 345 8.75 18.55 -4.52
C GLY A 345 8.31 19.78 -3.70
N THR A 346 7.02 19.96 -3.46
CA THR A 346 6.51 21.08 -2.67
C THR A 346 6.47 20.74 -1.18
N TRP A 347 7.42 21.28 -0.42
CA TRP A 347 7.47 21.11 1.04
C TRP A 347 7.89 22.38 1.76
N PHE A 348 7.70 22.44 3.08
CA PHE A 348 8.19 23.55 3.89
C PHE A 348 9.72 23.51 4.00
N ARG A 349 10.36 24.68 4.03
CA ARG A 349 11.81 24.82 4.23
C ARG A 349 12.20 24.56 5.69
N PRO A 350 13.43 24.08 5.96
CA PRO A 350 13.92 23.83 7.30
C PRO A 350 14.22 25.13 8.08
N ALA A 351 14.40 24.99 9.39
CA ALA A 351 14.83 26.07 10.25
C ALA A 351 16.19 26.64 9.81
N GLY A 352 16.33 27.97 9.86
CA GLY A 352 17.53 28.67 9.42
C GLY A 352 17.48 29.17 7.97
N GLU A 353 16.55 28.66 7.16
CA GLU A 353 16.21 29.25 5.87
C GLU A 353 15.08 30.29 6.01
N ALA A 354 14.95 31.16 5.00
CA ALA A 354 13.80 32.07 4.92
C ALA A 354 12.49 31.26 4.82
N PRO A 355 11.51 31.48 5.71
CA PRO A 355 10.25 30.74 5.71
C PRO A 355 9.59 30.74 4.34
N GLY A 356 9.14 29.57 3.92
CA GLY A 356 8.51 29.39 2.62
C GLY A 356 8.28 27.92 2.28
N ARG A 357 7.89 27.67 1.05
CA ARG A 357 7.79 26.31 0.52
C ARG A 357 8.65 26.17 -0.73
N THR A 358 9.32 25.04 -0.88
CA THR A 358 9.89 24.58 -2.15
C THR A 358 8.77 24.21 -3.11
N GLY A 359 9.12 23.95 -4.37
CA GLY A 359 8.17 23.48 -5.39
C GLY A 359 7.11 24.48 -5.83
N ALA A 360 6.53 24.22 -6.99
CA ALA A 360 5.54 25.07 -7.64
C ALA A 360 4.10 24.53 -7.48
N VAL A 361 3.94 23.21 -7.43
CA VAL A 361 2.64 22.53 -7.29
C VAL A 361 2.05 22.78 -5.91
N ARG A 362 0.92 23.50 -5.85
CA ARG A 362 0.24 23.86 -4.60
C ARG A 362 -1.27 23.84 -4.80
N PHE A 363 -2.00 23.18 -3.92
CA PHE A 363 -3.48 23.22 -3.92
C PHE A 363 -3.97 24.50 -3.23
N ARG A 364 -3.80 25.65 -3.93
CA ARG A 364 -4.28 26.96 -3.47
C ARG A 364 -5.77 27.11 -3.76
N GLY A 365 -6.53 27.66 -2.81
CA GLY A 365 -7.98 27.87 -2.97
C GLY A 365 -8.81 26.60 -2.77
N VAL A 366 -8.17 25.43 -2.65
CA VAL A 366 -8.84 24.18 -2.31
C VAL A 366 -9.17 24.18 -0.81
N PRO A 367 -10.40 23.85 -0.40
CA PRO A 367 -10.78 23.77 1.01
C PRO A 367 -10.18 22.52 1.68
N ARG A 368 -8.90 22.62 2.06
CA ARG A 368 -8.09 21.48 2.52
C ARG A 368 -8.55 20.81 3.82
N ARG A 369 -9.43 21.46 4.60
CA ARG A 369 -9.76 21.03 5.97
C ARG A 369 -11.23 20.69 6.20
N SER A 370 -12.05 20.83 5.18
CA SER A 370 -13.41 20.29 5.20
C SER A 370 -13.51 19.30 4.06
N ILE A 371 -13.55 18.00 4.40
CA ILE A 371 -13.73 16.95 3.39
C ILE A 371 -15.02 17.20 2.61
N GLN A 372 -16.08 17.68 3.27
CA GLN A 372 -17.32 18.06 2.58
C GLN A 372 -17.08 19.17 1.54
N GLN A 373 -16.41 20.26 1.91
CA GLN A 373 -16.12 21.34 0.96
C GLN A 373 -15.15 20.89 -0.15
N LEU A 374 -14.21 19.98 0.16
CA LEU A 374 -13.36 19.36 -0.87
C LEU A 374 -14.22 18.57 -1.85
N LEU A 375 -15.18 17.78 -1.37
CA LEU A 375 -16.08 17.04 -2.23
C LEU A 375 -16.87 18.01 -3.11
N GLU A 376 -17.44 19.08 -2.55
CA GLU A 376 -18.13 20.13 -3.31
C GLU A 376 -17.23 20.77 -4.38
N HIS A 377 -15.99 21.12 -4.02
CA HIS A 377 -15.00 21.71 -4.93
C HIS A 377 -14.61 20.74 -6.07
N SER A 378 -14.27 19.49 -5.74
CA SER A 378 -13.87 18.44 -6.69
C SER A 378 -14.99 18.02 -7.65
N ALA A 379 -16.24 18.42 -7.43
CA ALA A 379 -17.32 18.24 -8.40
C ALA A 379 -17.21 19.18 -9.61
N THR A 380 -16.45 20.28 -9.47
CA THR A 380 -16.42 21.38 -10.45
C THR A 380 -15.02 21.71 -10.95
N ASP A 381 -13.97 21.37 -10.17
CA ASP A 381 -12.59 21.67 -10.52
C ASP A 381 -11.96 20.53 -11.32
N ALA A 382 -11.44 20.85 -12.51
CA ALA A 382 -10.85 19.87 -13.43
C ALA A 382 -9.55 19.23 -12.94
N THR A 383 -8.92 19.76 -11.87
CA THR A 383 -7.74 19.14 -11.26
C THR A 383 -8.08 17.91 -10.42
N PHE A 384 -9.37 17.63 -10.21
CA PHE A 384 -9.82 16.46 -9.46
C PHE A 384 -10.77 15.58 -10.28
N GLU A 385 -10.56 14.27 -10.18
CA GLU A 385 -11.52 13.27 -10.62
C GLU A 385 -12.20 12.66 -9.38
N ARG A 386 -13.52 12.83 -9.28
CA ARG A 386 -14.33 12.33 -8.18
C ARG A 386 -15.26 11.19 -8.63
N LEU A 387 -15.23 10.09 -7.89
CA LEU A 387 -16.24 9.04 -7.96
C LEU A 387 -17.09 9.07 -6.69
N ASP A 388 -18.42 9.09 -6.87
CA ASP A 388 -19.40 9.01 -5.80
C ASP A 388 -19.98 7.60 -5.70
N VAL A 389 -19.81 6.94 -4.55
CA VAL A 389 -20.47 5.66 -4.29
C VAL A 389 -21.91 5.92 -3.88
N ALA A 390 -22.86 5.42 -4.67
CA ALA A 390 -24.28 5.57 -4.41
C ALA A 390 -24.64 5.03 -3.02
N SER A 391 -25.53 5.72 -2.29
CA SER A 391 -25.86 5.36 -0.90
C SER A 391 -26.35 3.91 -0.74
N ALA A 392 -27.02 3.34 -1.75
CA ALA A 392 -27.46 1.94 -1.74
C ALA A 392 -26.31 0.93 -1.87
N ASP A 393 -25.19 1.34 -2.46
CA ASP A 393 -23.99 0.51 -2.67
C ASP A 393 -22.95 0.67 -1.56
N ARG A 394 -23.16 1.63 -0.65
CA ARG A 394 -22.31 1.85 0.51
C ARG A 394 -22.49 0.71 1.51
N VAL A 395 -21.47 -0.13 1.62
CA VAL A 395 -21.44 -1.22 2.59
C VAL A 395 -20.57 -0.80 3.78
N PRO A 396 -21.05 -0.91 5.03
CA PRO A 396 -20.24 -0.63 6.20
C PRO A 396 -19.22 -1.75 6.47
N LEU A 397 -18.08 -1.42 7.06
CA LEU A 397 -17.02 -2.39 7.37
C LEU A 397 -17.51 -3.55 8.28
N GLN A 398 -18.47 -3.31 9.17
CA GLN A 398 -19.03 -4.34 10.05
C GLN A 398 -19.57 -5.56 9.27
N GLU A 399 -19.97 -5.35 8.01
CA GLU A 399 -20.41 -6.38 7.09
C GLU A 399 -19.23 -6.86 6.24
N SER A 400 -18.13 -7.27 6.87
CA SER A 400 -16.78 -7.36 6.24
C SER A 400 -16.75 -8.15 4.92
N ARG A 401 -17.54 -9.23 4.82
CA ARG A 401 -17.68 -10.01 3.58
C ARG A 401 -18.36 -9.24 2.44
N ARG A 402 -19.46 -8.54 2.74
CA ARG A 402 -20.13 -7.68 1.75
C ARG A 402 -19.26 -6.47 1.42
N PHE A 403 -18.52 -5.94 2.40
CA PHE A 403 -17.59 -4.84 2.21
C PHE A 403 -16.46 -5.20 1.25
N ALA A 404 -15.80 -6.34 1.45
CA ALA A 404 -14.75 -6.83 0.55
C ALA A 404 -15.25 -6.97 -0.90
N ARG A 405 -16.46 -7.53 -1.08
CA ARG A 405 -17.10 -7.63 -2.40
C ARG A 405 -17.45 -6.27 -2.99
N ALA A 406 -17.83 -5.29 -2.17
CA ALA A 406 -18.06 -3.92 -2.63
C ALA A 406 -16.76 -3.28 -3.12
N MET A 407 -15.64 -3.51 -2.43
CA MET A 407 -14.33 -3.04 -2.88
C MET A 407 -13.90 -3.63 -4.22
N THR A 408 -14.18 -4.92 -4.47
CA THR A 408 -13.92 -5.52 -5.80
C THR A 408 -14.75 -4.89 -6.92
N ARG A 409 -15.95 -4.37 -6.64
CA ARG A 409 -16.72 -3.63 -7.65
C ARG A 409 -16.11 -2.28 -8.01
N LEU A 410 -15.30 -1.71 -7.11
CA LEU A 410 -14.55 -0.46 -7.31
C LEU A 410 -13.12 -0.71 -7.83
N ALA A 411 -12.75 -1.96 -8.11
CA ALA A 411 -11.38 -2.38 -8.39
C ALA A 411 -10.73 -1.66 -9.60
N ASP A 412 -11.53 -1.35 -10.62
CA ASP A 412 -11.05 -0.65 -11.82
C ASP A 412 -11.05 0.88 -11.62
N ASP A 413 -11.78 1.39 -10.62
CA ASP A 413 -11.91 2.81 -10.34
C ASP A 413 -10.94 3.32 -9.27
N VAL A 414 -10.38 2.42 -8.46
CA VAL A 414 -9.47 2.75 -7.36
C VAL A 414 -8.07 2.31 -7.73
N ARG A 415 -7.13 3.26 -7.67
CA ARG A 415 -5.72 2.99 -7.93
C ARG A 415 -4.84 3.58 -6.85
N PRO A 416 -3.59 3.10 -6.73
CA PRO A 416 -2.59 3.74 -5.89
C PRO A 416 -2.49 5.25 -6.22
N GLY A 417 -2.42 6.08 -5.18
CA GLY A 417 -2.39 7.54 -5.26
C GLY A 417 -3.76 8.21 -5.03
N ASP A 418 -4.84 7.44 -5.11
CA ASP A 418 -6.19 7.92 -4.85
C ASP A 418 -6.43 8.15 -3.34
N ALA A 419 -7.25 9.15 -3.02
CA ALA A 419 -7.80 9.33 -1.70
C ALA A 419 -9.18 8.65 -1.61
N LEU A 420 -9.36 7.75 -0.65
CA LEU A 420 -10.67 7.20 -0.32
C LEU A 420 -11.27 7.99 0.84
N VAL A 421 -12.50 8.46 0.63
CA VAL A 421 -13.29 9.14 1.65
C VAL A 421 -14.22 8.13 2.31
N ILE A 422 -13.97 7.91 3.60
CA ILE A 422 -14.75 7.06 4.48
C ILE A 422 -15.79 7.95 5.17
N TYR A 423 -17.06 7.52 5.16
CA TYR A 423 -18.16 8.26 5.76
C TYR A 423 -19.12 7.34 6.49
N GLY A 424 -19.67 7.81 7.60
CA GLY A 424 -20.74 7.14 8.34
C GLY A 424 -20.64 7.38 9.83
N LEU A 425 -21.45 6.62 10.58
CA LEU A 425 -21.65 6.81 12.01
C LEU A 425 -20.38 6.50 12.81
N ARG A 426 -20.00 7.43 13.68
CA ARG A 426 -19.00 7.22 14.72
C ARG A 426 -19.71 6.89 16.02
N LEU A 427 -19.38 5.75 16.63
CA LEU A 427 -20.09 5.26 17.82
C LEU A 427 -19.83 6.12 19.07
N GLN A 428 -18.71 6.83 19.12
CA GLN A 428 -18.33 7.63 20.29
C GLN A 428 -19.25 8.85 20.50
N ASP A 429 -19.69 9.50 19.43
CA ASP A 429 -20.49 10.73 19.46
C ASP A 429 -21.85 10.59 18.74
N MET A 430 -22.12 9.41 18.17
CA MET A 430 -23.32 9.10 17.40
C MET A 430 -23.58 10.07 16.24
N ARG A 431 -22.52 10.61 15.63
CA ARG A 431 -22.58 11.51 14.47
C ARG A 431 -21.92 10.90 13.24
N ASN A 432 -22.34 11.37 12.07
CA ASN A 432 -21.67 11.01 10.82
C ASN A 432 -20.40 11.84 10.63
N HIS A 433 -19.28 11.17 10.40
CA HIS A 433 -17.98 11.82 10.27
C HIS A 433 -17.32 11.39 8.96
N TYR A 434 -16.60 12.33 8.35
CA TYR A 434 -15.69 12.04 7.25
C TYR A 434 -14.32 11.63 7.79
N HIS A 435 -13.66 10.75 7.05
CA HIS A 435 -12.26 10.41 7.23
C HIS A 435 -11.65 10.15 5.85
N ALA A 436 -10.36 10.44 5.68
CA ALA A 436 -9.67 10.22 4.41
C ALA A 436 -8.45 9.33 4.61
N VAL A 437 -8.22 8.43 3.66
CA VAL A 437 -6.99 7.61 3.59
C VAL A 437 -6.43 7.66 2.18
N LEU A 438 -5.10 7.59 2.06
CA LEU A 438 -4.41 7.54 0.77
C LEU A 438 -4.10 6.09 0.39
N VAL A 439 -4.54 5.65 -0.78
CA VAL A 439 -4.21 4.32 -1.31
C VAL A 439 -2.76 4.30 -1.76
N LEU A 440 -1.97 3.37 -1.23
CA LEU A 440 -0.57 3.23 -1.62
C LEU A 440 -0.32 2.00 -2.46
N GLU A 441 -1.04 0.91 -2.18
CA GLU A 441 -0.90 -0.37 -2.84
C GLU A 441 -2.28 -1.01 -3.00
N VAL A 442 -2.53 -1.61 -4.17
CA VAL A 442 -3.70 -2.45 -4.46
C VAL A 442 -3.22 -3.87 -4.73
N GLU A 443 -4.04 -4.87 -4.44
CA GLU A 443 -3.74 -6.24 -4.81
C GLU A 443 -4.07 -6.46 -6.31
N PRO A 444 -3.12 -6.89 -7.16
CA PRO A 444 -3.25 -6.85 -8.62
C PRO A 444 -4.35 -7.76 -9.18
N MET A 445 -4.70 -8.87 -8.53
CA MET A 445 -5.77 -9.74 -9.03
C MET A 445 -7.16 -9.14 -8.76
N THR A 446 -7.35 -8.61 -7.56
CA THR A 446 -8.66 -8.16 -7.06
C THR A 446 -8.90 -6.66 -7.22
N GLY A 447 -7.85 -5.87 -7.40
CA GLY A 447 -7.86 -4.39 -7.37
C GLY A 447 -8.22 -3.80 -6.00
N VAL A 448 -8.32 -4.61 -4.96
CA VAL A 448 -8.69 -4.14 -3.62
C VAL A 448 -7.50 -3.41 -2.96
N PRO A 449 -7.69 -2.23 -2.35
CA PRO A 449 -6.67 -1.55 -1.57
C PRO A 449 -6.12 -2.43 -0.45
N MET A 450 -4.82 -2.69 -0.50
CA MET A 450 -4.13 -3.56 0.48
C MET A 450 -3.38 -2.73 1.52
N THR A 451 -2.71 -1.67 1.07
CA THR A 451 -1.99 -0.74 1.95
C THR A 451 -2.53 0.66 1.72
N VAL A 452 -2.98 1.29 2.82
CA VAL A 452 -3.36 2.69 2.87
C VAL A 452 -2.50 3.43 3.88
N ALA A 453 -2.26 4.71 3.64
CA ALA A 453 -1.78 5.62 4.66
C ALA A 453 -2.96 6.36 5.30
N ASP A 454 -2.98 6.33 6.62
CA ASP A 454 -4.01 6.89 7.47
C ASP A 454 -3.36 7.84 8.48
N ASN A 455 -4.05 8.91 8.84
CA ASN A 455 -3.66 9.85 9.89
C ASN A 455 -4.79 10.04 10.91
N GLN A 456 -5.28 8.96 11.50
CA GLN A 456 -6.13 9.00 12.69
C GLN A 456 -5.24 9.05 13.95
N GLY A 457 -4.88 10.26 14.39
CA GLY A 457 -4.03 10.51 15.55
C GLY A 457 -2.52 10.50 15.25
N ARG A 458 -1.99 9.43 14.66
CA ARG A 458 -0.62 9.45 14.11
C ARG A 458 -0.63 8.85 12.72
N PRO A 459 0.17 9.38 11.79
CA PRO A 459 0.31 8.77 10.48
C PRO A 459 0.85 7.34 10.56
N HIS A 460 0.16 6.40 9.91
CA HIS A 460 0.54 4.99 9.86
C HIS A 460 0.18 4.35 8.52
N LEU A 461 0.96 3.34 8.14
CA LEU A 461 0.59 2.42 7.06
C LEU A 461 -0.28 1.30 7.62
N ARG A 462 -1.45 1.04 7.04
CA ARG A 462 -2.43 0.07 7.53
C ARG A 462 -3.11 -0.67 6.38
N THR A 463 -3.78 -1.77 6.68
CA THR A 463 -4.82 -2.30 5.79
C THR A 463 -6.06 -1.41 5.88
N LEU A 464 -6.92 -1.45 4.86
CA LEU A 464 -8.15 -0.65 4.85
C LEU A 464 -9.05 -0.95 6.06
N THR A 465 -9.25 -2.23 6.40
CA THR A 465 -10.00 -2.64 7.60
C THR A 465 -9.41 -2.07 8.88
N SER A 466 -8.08 -2.06 9.02
CA SER A 466 -7.39 -1.54 10.20
C SER A 466 -7.53 -0.02 10.35
N ALA A 467 -7.51 0.73 9.24
CA ALA A 467 -7.78 2.18 9.24
C ALA A 467 -9.24 2.50 9.61
N MET A 468 -10.18 1.63 9.25
CA MET A 468 -11.61 1.82 9.53
C MET A 468 -12.07 1.18 10.86
N ARG A 469 -11.21 0.42 11.56
CA ARG A 469 -11.59 -0.42 12.71
C ARG A 469 -12.22 0.35 13.87
N ALA A 470 -11.82 1.60 14.08
CA ALA A 470 -12.36 2.44 15.15
C ALA A 470 -13.81 2.90 14.89
N ALA A 471 -14.29 2.77 13.65
CA ALA A 471 -15.63 3.16 13.23
C ALA A 471 -16.20 2.16 12.19
N PRO A 472 -16.53 0.92 12.60
CA PRO A 472 -16.91 -0.15 11.68
C PRO A 472 -18.26 0.08 10.99
N LEU A 473 -19.05 1.06 11.42
CA LEU A 473 -20.30 1.47 10.77
C LEU A 473 -20.09 2.37 9.55
N ARG A 474 -18.84 2.77 9.27
CA ARG A 474 -18.51 3.61 8.11
C ARG A 474 -18.29 2.76 6.87
N SER A 475 -18.53 3.38 5.72
CA SER A 475 -18.34 2.83 4.38
C SER A 475 -17.40 3.73 3.57
N ILE A 476 -16.87 3.23 2.45
CA ILE A 476 -16.30 4.10 1.42
C ILE A 476 -17.46 4.84 0.73
N ALA A 477 -17.42 6.17 0.73
CA ALA A 477 -18.45 7.01 0.13
C ALA A 477 -17.97 7.71 -1.14
N HIS A 478 -16.68 8.05 -1.22
CA HIS A 478 -16.11 8.71 -2.38
C HIS A 478 -14.68 8.23 -2.65
N ARG A 479 -14.25 8.36 -3.91
CA ARG A 479 -12.85 8.36 -4.30
C ARG A 479 -12.54 9.73 -4.90
N VAL A 480 -11.45 10.35 -4.46
CA VAL A 480 -10.92 11.60 -5.01
C VAL A 480 -9.52 11.33 -5.54
N ARG A 481 -9.26 11.76 -6.75
CA ARG A 481 -7.98 11.62 -7.44
C ARG A 481 -7.55 12.97 -7.96
N VAL A 482 -6.25 13.24 -7.92
CA VAL A 482 -5.67 14.43 -8.54
C VAL A 482 -5.28 14.10 -9.97
N ASP A 483 -5.70 14.96 -10.89
CA ASP A 483 -5.12 15.06 -12.23
C ASP A 483 -3.88 15.96 -12.14
N PHE A 484 -2.72 15.32 -12.02
CA PHE A 484 -1.45 16.02 -11.90
C PHE A 484 -1.04 16.72 -13.19
N ASP A 485 -1.48 16.25 -14.36
CA ASP A 485 -1.14 16.91 -15.63
C ASP A 485 -1.93 18.22 -15.74
N ALA A 486 -3.21 18.20 -15.37
CA ALA A 486 -4.02 19.42 -15.24
C ALA A 486 -3.47 20.37 -14.19
N LEU A 487 -3.01 19.85 -13.04
CA LEU A 487 -2.43 20.65 -11.96
C LEU A 487 -1.11 21.31 -12.36
N GLU A 488 -0.21 20.57 -13.02
CA GLU A 488 1.06 21.09 -13.56
C GLU A 488 0.80 22.15 -14.65
N GLY A 489 -0.17 21.90 -15.54
CA GLY A 489 -0.58 22.87 -16.56
C GLY A 489 -1.13 24.18 -15.96
N ALA A 490 -1.95 24.09 -14.92
CA ALA A 490 -2.48 25.25 -14.19
C ALA A 490 -1.39 26.04 -13.45
N VAL A 491 -0.30 25.37 -13.04
CA VAL A 491 0.88 26.02 -12.45
C VAL A 491 1.72 26.73 -13.50
N ALA A 492 1.93 26.11 -14.68
CA ALA A 492 2.70 26.68 -15.78
C ALA A 492 2.02 27.90 -16.45
N ALA A 493 0.70 27.98 -16.38
CA ALA A 493 -0.07 29.10 -16.94
C ALA A 493 -0.07 30.39 -16.08
N ARG A 494 0.53 30.34 -14.88
CA ARG A 494 0.65 31.47 -13.94
C ARG A 494 2.05 32.06 -13.99
#